data_AF-A0A3D1UBT8-F1
#
_entry.id   AF-A0A3D1UBT8-F1
#
_cell.length_a   1.000
_cell.length_b   1.000
_cell.length_c   1.000
_cell.angle_alpha   90.00
_cell.angle_beta   90.00
_cell.angle_gamma   90.00
#
_symmetry.space_group_name_H-M   'P 1'
#
loop_
_entity.id
_entity.type
_entity.pdbx_description
1 polymer ?
#
loop_
_entity_poly.entity_id
_entity_poly.type
_entity_poly.pdbx_seq_one_letter_code
_entity_poly.pdbx_strand_id
1 'polypeptide(L)'
;MPASLTTRIVQPERPGNGDASDKASSGTPSGFAFKCRCCGACCRIPDGIVRVSDAEIARIAAFLGKSEAAFIAEDTVLAPDRRGLVLSSRPDGACVWLTAENLCRINPVKPDKCRTFPHAWTNPDSGTVCPVLAARQ
;
A
#
# COMPACT_ATOMS: atom_id res chain seq x y z
N MET A 1 -65.96 21.51 -19.66
CA MET A 1 -67.08 20.58 -19.34
C MET A 1 -66.55 19.16 -19.52
N PRO A 2 -66.79 18.20 -18.61
CA PRO A 2 -66.29 17.98 -17.23
C PRO A 2 -65.00 17.11 -17.24
N ALA A 3 -64.09 17.20 -16.26
CA ALA A 3 -64.10 16.61 -14.90
C ALA A 3 -63.92 15.08 -14.84
N SER A 4 -62.75 14.65 -14.32
CA SER A 4 -62.50 13.45 -13.46
C SER A 4 -60.98 13.23 -13.42
N LEU A 5 -60.19 13.71 -12.43
CA LEU A 5 -60.28 13.45 -10.98
C LEU A 5 -60.55 11.97 -10.70
N THR A 6 -59.51 11.22 -10.31
CA THR A 6 -59.48 10.18 -9.26
C THR A 6 -58.05 9.61 -9.22
N THR A 7 -57.19 10.16 -8.37
CA THR A 7 -56.88 9.66 -7.02
C THR A 7 -55.71 8.67 -7.04
N ARG A 8 -54.57 9.20 -6.58
CA ARG A 8 -53.44 8.43 -6.06
C ARG A 8 -53.94 7.50 -4.96
N ILE A 9 -53.72 6.20 -5.11
CA ILE A 9 -53.74 5.28 -3.97
C ILE A 9 -52.30 4.85 -3.75
N VAL A 10 -51.68 5.55 -2.80
CA VAL A 10 -50.39 5.21 -2.21
C VAL A 10 -50.60 3.93 -1.39
N GLN A 11 -49.74 2.93 -1.57
CA GLN A 11 -49.77 1.73 -0.73
C GLN A 11 -49.19 2.06 0.65
N PRO A 12 -49.81 1.56 1.74
CA PRO A 12 -49.25 1.67 3.08
C PRO A 12 -48.04 0.73 3.24
N GLU A 13 -46.99 1.30 3.81
CA GLU A 13 -45.69 0.69 4.05
C GLU A 13 -45.78 -0.39 5.14
N ARG A 14 -45.10 -1.52 4.92
CA ARG A 14 -45.00 -2.61 5.90
C ARG A 14 -43.90 -2.29 6.92
N PRO A 15 -44.18 -2.37 8.24
CA PRO A 15 -43.15 -2.26 9.27
C PRO A 15 -42.40 -3.59 9.38
N GLY A 16 -41.17 -3.63 8.86
CA GLY A 16 -40.21 -4.69 9.10
C GLY A 16 -39.27 -4.31 10.24
N ASN A 17 -39.55 -4.86 11.42
CA ASN A 17 -38.58 -5.28 12.45
C ASN A 17 -37.13 -5.37 11.91
N GLY A 18 -36.16 -4.66 12.48
CA GLY A 18 -35.74 -4.85 13.86
C GLY A 18 -34.83 -6.06 13.92
N ASP A 19 -33.55 -5.85 13.58
CA ASP A 19 -32.38 -6.49 14.21
C ASP A 19 -31.12 -5.76 13.71
N ALA A 20 -30.77 -4.72 14.46
CA ALA A 20 -29.45 -4.10 14.43
C ALA A 20 -28.42 -5.16 14.84
N SER A 21 -27.89 -5.88 13.86
CA SER A 21 -26.63 -6.60 14.02
C SER A 21 -25.50 -5.58 13.88
N ASP A 22 -25.31 -4.78 14.92
CA ASP A 22 -24.01 -4.22 15.26
C ASP A 22 -23.06 -5.40 15.49
N LYS A 23 -22.48 -5.93 14.41
CA LYS A 23 -21.23 -6.66 14.50
C LYS A 23 -20.14 -5.62 14.74
N ALA A 24 -20.10 -5.09 15.96
CA ALA A 24 -18.89 -4.63 16.59
C ALA A 24 -17.93 -5.82 16.55
N SER A 25 -17.13 -5.88 15.49
CA SER A 25 -16.02 -6.82 15.35
C SER A 25 -15.02 -6.46 16.43
N SER A 26 -15.24 -7.00 17.62
CA SER A 26 -14.31 -7.06 18.73
C SER A 26 -13.19 -8.03 18.35
N GLY A 27 -12.40 -7.65 17.35
CA GLY A 27 -11.09 -8.23 17.11
C GLY A 27 -10.11 -7.44 17.94
N THR A 28 -9.84 -7.87 19.16
CA THR A 28 -8.63 -7.45 19.87
C THR A 28 -7.45 -7.86 18.98
N PRO A 29 -6.70 -6.93 18.34
CA PRO A 29 -5.46 -7.36 17.74
C PRO A 29 -4.54 -7.63 18.92
N SER A 30 -4.32 -8.89 19.25
CA SER A 30 -3.06 -9.34 19.86
C SER A 30 -1.96 -9.10 18.82
N GLY A 31 -1.74 -7.81 18.56
CA GLY A 31 -1.15 -7.28 17.35
C GLY A 31 0.30 -7.02 17.60
N PHE A 32 1.14 -7.81 16.94
CA PHE A 32 2.55 -7.49 16.82
C PHE A 32 2.70 -6.10 16.19
N ALA A 33 3.12 -5.11 16.99
CA ALA A 33 3.41 -3.77 16.50
C ALA A 33 4.77 -3.78 15.81
N PHE A 34 4.78 -3.81 14.47
CA PHE A 34 6.03 -3.72 13.73
C PHE A 34 6.61 -2.31 13.81
N LYS A 35 7.84 -2.20 14.34
CA LYS A 35 8.62 -0.97 14.28
C LYS A 35 9.86 -1.19 13.41
N CYS A 36 9.94 -0.48 12.29
CA CYS A 36 11.12 -0.52 11.44
C CYS A 36 12.37 -0.08 12.24
N ARG A 37 13.44 -0.90 12.21
CA ARG A 37 14.74 -0.61 12.86
C ARG A 37 15.70 0.18 11.95
N CYS A 38 15.27 0.59 10.75
CA CYS A 38 16.14 1.24 9.75
C CYS A 38 17.40 0.42 9.43
N CYS A 39 17.31 -0.91 9.44
CA CYS A 39 18.43 -1.80 9.15
C CYS A 39 18.75 -1.95 7.66
N GLY A 40 17.88 -1.47 6.76
CA GLY A 40 18.03 -1.59 5.31
C GLY A 40 17.82 -3.00 4.74
N ALA A 41 17.63 -4.04 5.57
CA ALA A 41 17.57 -5.42 5.10
C ALA A 41 16.41 -5.71 4.14
N CYS A 42 15.20 -5.23 4.44
CA CYS A 42 14.04 -5.40 3.55
C CYS A 42 14.16 -4.60 2.24
N CYS A 43 15.02 -3.58 2.20
CA CYS A 43 15.30 -2.79 1.01
C CYS A 43 16.35 -3.43 0.08
N ARG A 44 16.96 -4.55 0.49
CA ARG A 44 18.01 -5.28 -0.24
C ARG A 44 17.57 -6.69 -0.64
N ILE A 45 16.28 -6.99 -0.57
CA ILE A 45 15.75 -8.30 -0.98
C ILE A 45 15.79 -8.37 -2.50
N PRO A 46 16.52 -9.33 -3.10
CA PRO A 46 16.64 -9.44 -4.56
C PRO A 46 15.28 -9.59 -5.27
N ASP A 47 14.40 -10.41 -4.71
CA ASP A 47 13.04 -10.64 -5.23
C ASP A 47 12.01 -9.62 -4.69
N GLY A 48 12.48 -8.55 -4.04
CA GLY A 48 11.67 -7.51 -3.43
C GLY A 48 11.08 -6.53 -4.43
N ILE A 49 10.18 -7.00 -5.30
CA ILE A 49 9.60 -6.18 -6.37
C ILE A 49 8.57 -5.18 -5.81
N VAL A 50 8.97 -3.91 -5.75
CA VAL A 50 8.11 -2.78 -5.38
C VAL A 50 7.52 -2.16 -6.63
N ARG A 51 6.31 -2.62 -7.01
CA ARG A 51 5.51 -1.96 -8.05
C ARG A 51 5.04 -0.60 -7.57
N VAL A 52 5.10 0.37 -8.47
CA VAL A 52 4.60 1.73 -8.25
C VAL A 52 3.49 2.02 -9.25
N SER A 53 2.41 2.62 -8.76
CA SER A 53 1.31 3.17 -9.55
C SER A 53 1.60 4.61 -9.98
N ASP A 54 0.87 5.11 -10.97
CA ASP A 54 1.01 6.50 -11.46
C ASP A 54 0.80 7.52 -10.33
N ALA A 55 -0.14 7.27 -9.42
CA ALA A 55 -0.37 8.11 -8.26
C ALA A 55 0.82 8.11 -7.28
N GLU A 56 1.52 6.97 -7.12
CA GLU A 56 2.75 6.91 -6.31
C GLU A 56 3.90 7.61 -7.01
N ILE A 57 4.04 7.42 -8.32
CA ILE A 57 5.03 8.11 -9.15
C ILE A 57 4.87 9.62 -9.01
N ALA A 58 3.66 10.15 -9.19
CA ALA A 58 3.38 11.59 -9.06
C ALA A 58 3.74 12.13 -7.67
N ARG A 59 3.36 11.41 -6.60
CA ARG A 59 3.68 11.83 -5.22
C ARG A 59 5.18 11.81 -4.93
N ILE A 60 5.88 10.77 -5.38
CA ILE A 60 7.32 10.62 -5.13
C ILE A 60 8.10 11.64 -5.96
N ALA A 61 7.76 11.82 -7.25
CA ALA A 61 8.37 12.81 -8.12
C ALA A 61 8.22 14.23 -7.57
N ALA A 62 7.01 14.60 -7.11
CA ALA A 62 6.75 15.90 -6.48
C ALA A 62 7.59 16.11 -5.21
N PHE A 63 7.71 15.08 -4.36
CA PHE A 63 8.54 15.14 -3.15
C PHE A 63 10.03 15.31 -3.46
N LEU A 64 10.50 14.72 -4.56
CA LEU A 64 11.89 14.81 -5.00
C LEU A 64 12.19 16.09 -5.80
N GLY A 65 11.17 16.87 -6.16
CA GLY A 65 11.31 18.04 -7.04
C GLY A 65 11.69 17.66 -8.48
N LYS A 66 11.34 16.45 -8.92
CA LYS A 66 11.58 15.96 -10.29
C LYS A 66 10.27 15.91 -11.09
N SER A 67 10.35 15.88 -12.41
CA SER A 67 9.20 15.52 -13.25
C SER A 67 8.93 14.02 -13.16
N GLU A 68 7.67 13.62 -13.40
CA GLU A 68 7.28 12.20 -13.42
C GLU A 68 8.08 11.42 -14.47
N ALA A 69 8.29 12.01 -15.65
CA ALA A 69 9.08 11.40 -16.72
C ALA A 69 10.54 11.14 -16.31
N ALA A 70 11.18 12.09 -15.60
CA ALA A 70 12.54 11.92 -15.09
C ALA A 70 12.59 10.81 -14.03
N PHE A 71 11.61 10.77 -13.11
CA PHE A 71 11.53 9.70 -12.11
C PHE A 71 11.35 8.32 -12.76
N ILE A 72 10.47 8.20 -13.76
CA ILE A 72 10.26 6.94 -14.48
C ILE A 72 11.55 6.47 -15.15
N ALA A 73 12.26 7.39 -15.81
CA ALA A 73 13.47 7.05 -16.56
C ALA A 73 14.67 6.70 -15.66
N GLU A 74 14.84 7.39 -14.53
CA GLU A 74 16.03 7.26 -13.68
C GLU A 74 15.83 6.26 -12.54
N ASP A 75 14.63 6.21 -11.96
CA ASP A 75 14.37 5.59 -10.66
C ASP A 75 13.42 4.38 -10.75
N THR A 76 12.97 4.02 -11.95
CA THR A 76 12.12 2.84 -12.19
C THR A 76 12.61 1.97 -13.35
N VAL A 77 12.19 0.70 -13.34
CA VAL A 77 12.39 -0.25 -14.44
C VAL A 77 11.09 -0.98 -14.77
N LEU A 78 10.98 -1.52 -15.97
CA LEU A 78 9.85 -2.36 -16.34
C LEU A 78 9.87 -3.66 -15.51
N ALA A 79 8.73 -4.00 -14.92
CA ALA A 79 8.60 -5.23 -14.15
C ALA A 79 8.92 -6.47 -15.02
N PRO A 80 9.43 -7.57 -14.44
CA PRO A 80 9.74 -8.79 -15.20
C PRO A 80 8.55 -9.37 -15.98
N ASP A 81 7.34 -9.18 -15.47
CA ASP A 81 6.08 -9.58 -16.11
C ASP A 81 5.52 -8.53 -17.09
N ARG A 82 6.22 -7.41 -17.28
CA ARG A 82 5.85 -6.29 -18.16
C ARG A 82 4.48 -5.67 -17.87
N ARG A 83 3.93 -5.86 -16.67
CA ARG A 83 2.60 -5.36 -16.26
C ARG A 83 2.65 -4.01 -15.52
N GLY A 84 3.81 -3.35 -15.47
CA GLY A 84 3.95 -2.06 -14.82
C GLY A 84 5.39 -1.72 -14.49
N LEU A 85 5.58 -0.62 -13.76
CA LEU A 85 6.88 -0.13 -13.33
C LEU A 85 7.18 -0.57 -11.90
N VAL A 86 8.46 -0.81 -11.64
CA VAL A 86 8.98 -1.16 -10.31
C VAL A 86 10.14 -0.24 -10.00
N LEU A 87 10.37 0.04 -8.71
CA LEU A 87 11.55 0.80 -8.29
C LEU A 87 12.83 0.08 -8.74
N SER A 88 13.79 0.85 -9.23
CA SER A 88 15.10 0.32 -9.59
C SER A 88 15.90 -0.07 -8.36
N SER A 89 16.75 -1.08 -8.53
CA SER A 89 17.76 -1.49 -7.55
C SER A 89 19.14 -1.10 -8.04
N ARG A 90 19.98 -0.69 -7.11
CA ARG A 90 21.40 -0.42 -7.31
C ARG A 90 22.15 -1.75 -7.57
N PRO A 91 23.38 -1.69 -8.12
CA PRO A 91 24.20 -2.88 -8.38
C PRO A 91 24.52 -3.72 -7.12
N ASP A 92 24.48 -3.12 -5.93
CA ASP A 92 24.65 -3.81 -4.64
C ASP A 92 23.35 -4.49 -4.14
N GLY A 93 22.30 -4.52 -4.97
CA GLY A 93 20.99 -5.09 -4.65
C GLY A 93 20.11 -4.19 -3.78
N ALA A 94 20.57 -3.00 -3.40
CA ALA A 94 19.80 -2.08 -2.60
C ALA A 94 18.79 -1.27 -3.43
N CYS A 95 17.63 -0.97 -2.86
CA CYS A 95 16.72 0.04 -3.41
C CYS A 95 17.47 1.35 -3.71
N VAL A 96 17.17 1.97 -4.85
CA VAL A 96 17.78 3.25 -5.30
C VAL A 96 17.64 4.38 -4.27
N TRP A 97 16.63 4.33 -3.40
CA TRP A 97 16.35 5.35 -2.37
C TRP A 97 16.94 5.06 -0.99
N LEU A 98 17.74 4.00 -0.85
CA LEU A 98 18.42 3.68 0.41
C LEU A 98 19.73 4.46 0.53
N THR A 99 19.89 5.23 1.61
CA THR A 99 21.12 5.96 1.91
C THR A 99 22.20 5.03 2.49
N ALA A 100 23.44 5.52 2.58
CA ALA A 100 24.54 4.77 3.18
C ALA A 100 24.29 4.46 4.67
N GLU A 101 23.50 5.30 5.35
CA GLU A 101 23.09 5.14 6.75
C GLU A 101 21.86 4.21 6.91
N ASN A 102 21.48 3.48 5.86
CA ASN A 102 20.30 2.61 5.81
C ASN A 102 18.96 3.34 6.04
N LEU A 103 18.92 4.64 5.75
CA LEU A 103 17.69 5.44 5.82
C LEU A 103 17.02 5.49 4.45
N CYS A 104 15.68 5.53 4.44
CA CYS A 104 14.91 5.67 3.21
C CYS A 104 14.70 7.16 2.92
N ARG A 105 15.26 7.67 1.82
CA ARG A 105 15.15 9.09 1.45
C ARG A 105 13.70 9.51 1.18
N ILE A 106 12.89 8.61 0.64
CA ILE A 106 11.47 8.84 0.32
C ILE A 106 10.52 8.35 1.43
N ASN A 107 10.99 8.23 2.68
CA ASN A 107 10.18 7.74 3.80
C ASN A 107 8.79 8.40 3.93
N PRO A 108 8.64 9.73 3.80
CA PRO A 108 7.33 10.40 3.91
C PRO A 108 6.33 10.03 2.81
N VAL A 109 6.83 9.67 1.63
CA VAL A 109 6.03 9.35 0.43
C VAL A 109 6.22 7.90 -0.02
N LYS A 110 6.53 7.02 0.93
CA LYS A 110 6.77 5.60 0.65
C LYS A 110 5.65 4.98 -0.20
N PRO A 111 6.00 4.11 -1.16
CA PRO A 111 5.03 3.27 -1.84
C PRO A 111 4.25 2.42 -0.84
N ASP A 112 3.03 2.07 -1.20
CA ASP A 112 2.09 1.36 -0.34
C ASP A 112 2.62 -0.02 0.06
N LYS A 113 3.31 -0.71 -0.86
CA LYS A 113 4.01 -1.98 -0.56
C LYS A 113 5.04 -1.84 0.56
N CYS A 114 5.84 -0.77 0.52
CA CYS A 114 6.85 -0.50 1.55
C CYS A 114 6.22 -0.04 2.88
N ARG A 115 5.10 0.69 2.82
CA ARG A 115 4.39 1.19 4.01
C ARG A 115 3.65 0.07 4.75
N THR A 116 3.10 -0.88 4.01
CA THR A 116 2.30 -1.97 4.56
C THR A 116 3.12 -3.20 4.96
N PHE A 117 4.43 -3.20 4.69
CA PHE A 117 5.33 -4.23 5.20
C PHE A 117 5.42 -4.17 6.73
N PRO A 118 5.31 -5.30 7.46
CA PRO A 118 5.13 -6.69 7.01
C PRO A 118 3.68 -7.18 7.08
N HIS A 119 2.71 -6.28 7.29
CA HIS A 119 1.32 -6.63 7.59
C HIS A 119 0.52 -7.05 6.35
N ALA A 120 0.59 -6.28 5.25
CA ALA A 120 -0.15 -6.57 4.02
C ALA A 120 0.74 -7.08 2.88
N TRP A 121 2.06 -6.97 3.04
CA TRP A 121 3.01 -7.41 2.03
C TRP A 121 4.28 -7.96 2.67
N THR A 122 4.68 -9.15 2.22
CA THR A 122 5.93 -9.83 2.58
C THR A 122 6.41 -10.66 1.40
N ASN A 123 7.72 -10.77 1.26
CA ASN A 123 8.38 -11.77 0.41
C ASN A 123 8.75 -13.02 1.21
N PRO A 124 8.98 -14.18 0.57
CA PRO A 124 9.42 -15.41 1.24
C PRO A 124 10.62 -15.19 2.18
N ASP A 125 11.60 -14.40 1.76
CA ASP A 125 12.82 -14.17 2.57
C ASP A 125 12.65 -13.13 3.68
N SER A 126 11.50 -12.47 3.77
CA SER A 126 11.30 -11.33 4.69
C SER A 126 11.50 -11.71 6.14
N GLY A 127 11.06 -12.92 6.53
CA GLY A 127 11.23 -13.45 7.89
C GLY A 127 12.68 -13.69 8.25
N THR A 128 13.52 -14.05 7.27
CA THR A 128 14.95 -14.32 7.45
C THR A 128 15.78 -13.05 7.43
N VAL A 129 15.46 -12.08 6.55
CA VAL A 129 16.27 -10.87 6.41
C VAL A 129 15.92 -9.78 7.42
N CYS A 130 14.66 -9.68 7.84
CA CYS A 130 14.24 -8.60 8.72
C CYS A 130 14.49 -9.02 10.18
N PRO A 131 15.38 -8.35 10.93
CA PRO A 131 15.71 -8.74 12.30
C PRO A 131 14.51 -8.65 13.25
N VAL A 132 13.56 -7.76 12.97
CA VAL A 132 12.32 -7.60 13.76
C VAL A 132 11.34 -8.75 13.49
N LEU A 133 11.33 -9.31 12.28
CA LEU A 133 10.52 -10.49 11.96
C LEU A 133 11.19 -11.78 12.39
N ALA A 134 12.51 -11.89 12.22
CA ALA A 134 13.30 -13.03 12.65
C ALA A 134 13.18 -13.27 14.16
N ALA A 135 13.16 -12.19 14.97
CA ALA A 135 12.98 -12.28 16.42
C ALA A 135 11.58 -12.76 16.87
N ARG A 136 10.66 -13.05 15.93
CA ARG A 136 9.33 -13.62 16.21
C ARG A 136 9.27 -15.13 15.98
N GLN A 137 10.25 -15.71 15.30
CA GLN A 137 10.32 -17.13 14.96
C GLN A 137 11.11 -17.87 16.04
#